data_AF-A0A9P4S2R1-F1
#
_entry.id   AF-A0A9P4S2R1-F1
#
_cell.length_a   1.000
_cell.length_b   1.000
_cell.length_c   1.000
_cell.angle_alpha   90.00
_cell.angle_beta   90.00
_cell.angle_gamma   90.00
#
_symmetry.space_group_name_H-M   'P 1'
#
loop_
_entity.id
_entity.type
_entity.pdbx_description
1 polymer ?
#
loop_
_entity_poly.entity_id
_entity_poly.type
_entity_poly.pdbx_seq_one_letter_code
_entity_poly.pdbx_strand_id
1 'polypeptide(L)'
;QSEEANRIETLLRTAKTDVELWDVLEREVFSVIKRLKLDEDPEPAKETSKKPGRLPKAKIESPTEDNAREKLQAFAQSSWHTLASFAPNYPTLLLLSTRQLRSSFPASSLVLNILPTVKSLGRSSYALGASTLLYNELIGIYWMRYGNFDGIISLLKEMDNGGVGFDEGTLGLLEDIVLEAKKAVRGHFGRVLGAVYGMERFRGAFVEIERWREEIGSRLEKEALRRAKKVE
;
A
#
# COMPACT_ATOMS: atom_id res chain seq x y z
N GLN A 1 12.55 -0.45 16.08
CA GLN A 1 12.80 -0.72 14.64
C GLN A 1 14.04 -1.60 14.53
N SER A 2 14.08 -2.54 13.58
CA SER A 2 15.25 -3.41 13.38
C SER A 2 16.39 -2.64 12.72
N GLU A 3 17.63 -3.06 12.97
CA GLU A 3 18.84 -2.46 12.36
C GLU A 3 18.75 -2.44 10.82
N GLU A 4 18.19 -3.50 10.24
CA GLU A 4 17.93 -3.60 8.81
C GLU A 4 16.93 -2.56 8.30
N ALA A 5 15.85 -2.28 9.04
CA ALA A 5 14.90 -1.24 8.64
C ALA A 5 15.55 0.15 8.61
N ASN A 6 16.44 0.44 9.58
CA ASN A 6 17.19 1.71 9.61
C ASN A 6 18.16 1.83 8.42
N ARG A 7 18.80 0.72 8.02
CA ARG A 7 19.65 0.67 6.83
C ARG A 7 18.85 0.99 5.57
N ILE A 8 17.69 0.35 5.39
CA ILE A 8 16.80 0.58 4.24
C ILE A 8 16.28 2.02 4.24
N GLU A 9 15.87 2.54 5.39
CA GLU A 9 15.46 3.94 5.54
C GLU A 9 16.57 4.91 5.12
N THR A 10 17.81 4.65 5.52
CA THR A 10 18.95 5.45 5.10
C THR A 10 19.11 5.43 3.60
N LEU A 11 19.05 4.25 2.96
CA LEU A 11 19.13 4.12 1.50
C LEU A 11 18.03 4.91 0.78
N LEU A 12 16.77 4.79 1.25
CA LEU A 12 15.64 5.53 0.69
C LEU A 12 15.84 7.05 0.79
N ARG A 13 16.39 7.53 1.91
CA ARG A 13 16.66 8.97 2.12
C ARG A 13 17.83 9.48 1.28
N THR A 14 18.84 8.65 1.01
CA THR A 14 20.05 9.04 0.27
C THR A 14 19.93 8.88 -1.24
N ALA A 15 18.86 8.25 -1.74
CA ALA A 15 18.63 8.06 -3.17
C ALA A 15 18.66 9.39 -3.93
N LYS A 16 19.39 9.45 -5.04
CA LYS A 16 19.60 10.66 -5.85
C LYS A 16 18.60 10.80 -6.98
N THR A 17 17.97 9.70 -7.38
CA THR A 17 16.94 9.67 -8.42
C THR A 17 15.71 8.92 -7.93
N ASP A 18 14.57 9.20 -8.55
CA ASP A 18 13.32 8.49 -8.28
C ASP A 18 13.41 7.01 -8.67
N VAL A 19 14.11 6.71 -9.76
CA VAL A 19 14.42 5.33 -10.19
C VAL A 19 15.28 4.62 -9.15
N GLU A 20 16.34 5.24 -8.64
CA GLU A 20 17.19 4.65 -7.59
C GLU A 20 16.38 4.36 -6.31
N LEU A 21 15.50 5.28 -5.90
CA LEU A 21 14.61 5.06 -4.76
C LEU A 21 13.68 3.87 -5.00
N TRP A 22 13.12 3.77 -6.22
CA TRP A 22 12.27 2.65 -6.60
C TRP A 22 13.03 1.32 -6.64
N ASP A 23 14.26 1.31 -7.15
CA ASP A 23 15.13 0.12 -7.14
C ASP A 23 15.41 -0.37 -5.72
N VAL A 24 15.59 0.54 -4.76
CA VAL A 24 15.73 0.19 -3.34
C VAL A 24 14.44 -0.46 -2.81
N LEU A 25 13.27 0.07 -3.15
CA LEU A 25 12.00 -0.57 -2.80
C LEU A 25 11.88 -1.97 -3.39
N GLU A 26 12.19 -2.14 -4.68
CA GLU A 26 12.12 -3.45 -5.34
C GLU A 26 13.05 -4.48 -4.70
N ARG A 27 14.30 -4.09 -4.47
CA ARG A 27 15.34 -5.00 -3.96
C ARG A 27 15.20 -5.30 -2.48
N GLU A 28 14.93 -4.30 -1.66
CA GLU A 28 15.07 -4.43 -0.21
C GLU A 28 13.71 -4.61 0.49
N VAL A 29 12.62 -4.14 -0.13
CA VAL A 29 11.28 -4.19 0.47
C VAL A 29 10.39 -5.22 -0.22
N PHE A 30 10.15 -5.07 -1.52
CA PHE A 30 9.24 -5.95 -2.27
C PHE A 30 9.82 -7.36 -2.43
N SER A 31 11.14 -7.51 -2.60
CA SER A 31 11.77 -8.82 -2.70
C SER A 31 11.56 -9.69 -1.46
N VAL A 32 11.53 -9.07 -0.27
CA VAL A 32 11.31 -9.79 1.01
C VAL A 32 9.91 -10.41 1.00
N ILE A 33 8.89 -9.63 0.64
CA ILE A 33 7.51 -10.11 0.53
C ILE A 33 7.38 -11.20 -0.55
N LYS A 34 8.03 -11.02 -1.72
CA LYS A 34 8.06 -12.03 -2.79
C LYS A 34 8.65 -13.36 -2.31
N ARG A 35 9.74 -13.32 -1.55
CA ARG A 35 10.41 -14.53 -1.02
C ARG A 35 9.56 -15.26 0.02
N LEU A 36 8.75 -14.53 0.77
CA LEU A 36 7.91 -15.09 1.82
C LEU A 36 6.69 -15.86 1.28
N LYS A 37 6.34 -15.69 -0.01
CA LYS A 37 5.26 -16.44 -0.70
C LYS A 37 3.98 -16.56 0.13
N LEU A 38 3.58 -15.45 0.76
CA LEU A 38 2.53 -15.42 1.78
C LEU A 38 1.14 -15.85 1.28
N ASP A 39 0.92 -15.76 -0.03
CA ASP A 39 -0.36 -16.06 -0.68
C ASP A 39 -0.32 -17.37 -1.51
N GLU A 40 0.81 -18.09 -1.53
CA GLU A 40 0.87 -19.43 -2.14
C GLU A 40 0.44 -20.47 -1.09
N ASP A 41 -0.55 -21.30 -1.43
CA ASP A 41 -0.80 -22.53 -0.68
C ASP A 41 0.48 -23.39 -0.72
N PRO A 42 0.83 -24.13 0.36
CA PRO A 42 1.97 -25.03 0.33
C PRO A 42 1.75 -26.05 -0.79
N GLU A 43 2.41 -25.87 -1.94
CA GLU A 43 2.25 -26.78 -3.05
C GLU A 43 2.63 -28.19 -2.59
N PRO A 44 1.76 -29.21 -2.74
CA PRO A 44 2.22 -30.58 -2.69
C PRO A 44 3.24 -30.74 -3.83
N ALA A 45 4.42 -31.25 -3.50
CA ALA A 45 5.53 -31.42 -4.42
C ALA A 45 5.05 -32.01 -5.76
N LYS A 46 5.06 -31.20 -6.82
CA LYS A 46 4.72 -31.66 -8.16
C LYS A 46 5.82 -32.61 -8.63
N GLU A 47 5.54 -33.91 -8.53
CA GLU A 47 6.27 -34.95 -9.24
C GLU A 47 6.27 -34.61 -10.73
N THR A 48 7.45 -34.30 -11.25
CA THR A 48 7.65 -34.11 -12.69
C THR A 48 7.53 -35.48 -13.36
N SER A 49 6.36 -35.75 -13.93
CA SER A 49 6.11 -36.91 -14.78
C SER A 49 6.89 -36.79 -16.09
N LYS A 50 8.08 -37.39 -16.15
CA LYS A 50 8.78 -37.69 -17.42
C LYS A 50 8.51 -39.14 -17.85
N LYS A 51 8.04 -39.30 -19.09
CA LYS A 51 7.88 -40.59 -19.80
C LYS A 51 9.22 -41.31 -20.04
N PRO A 52 9.22 -42.64 -20.28
CA PRO A 52 10.30 -43.53 -19.89
C PRO A 52 11.37 -43.72 -20.98
N GLY A 53 12.65 -43.72 -20.56
CA GLY A 53 13.79 -44.05 -21.41
C GLY A 53 14.98 -44.52 -20.58
N ARG A 54 15.12 -45.85 -20.47
CA ARG A 54 16.30 -46.71 -20.19
C ARG A 54 17.50 -46.13 -19.38
N LEU A 55 17.75 -46.75 -18.22
CA LEU A 55 18.89 -46.59 -17.28
C LEU A 55 20.29 -46.78 -17.91
N PRO A 56 21.36 -46.24 -17.28
CA PRO A 56 22.08 -47.06 -16.28
C PRO A 56 22.24 -46.38 -14.90
N LYS A 57 22.29 -47.26 -13.88
CA LYS A 57 22.41 -47.04 -12.43
C LYS A 57 23.38 -45.91 -12.02
N ALA A 58 22.82 -44.83 -11.48
CA ALA A 58 23.47 -44.02 -10.45
C ALA A 58 22.59 -44.10 -9.19
N LYS A 59 23.22 -44.23 -8.04
CA LYS A 59 22.62 -44.38 -6.71
C LYS A 59 21.90 -43.07 -6.35
N ILE A 60 20.67 -42.91 -6.83
CA ILE A 60 19.79 -41.82 -6.40
C ILE A 60 19.20 -42.26 -5.08
N GLU A 61 19.79 -41.78 -3.98
CA GLU A 61 19.12 -41.77 -2.69
C GLU A 61 17.86 -40.92 -2.86
N SER A 62 16.72 -41.60 -2.97
CA SER A 62 15.40 -40.97 -2.88
C SER A 62 15.35 -40.17 -1.57
N PRO A 63 14.93 -38.89 -1.59
CA PRO A 63 14.74 -38.16 -0.34
C PRO A 63 13.66 -38.89 0.45
N THR A 64 14.04 -39.47 1.58
CA THR A 64 13.09 -40.00 2.57
C THR A 64 12.12 -38.88 2.97
N GLU A 65 10.84 -39.22 3.13
CA GLU A 65 9.77 -38.28 3.49
C GLU A 65 10.11 -37.46 4.76
N ASP A 66 10.92 -38.03 5.67
CA ASP A 66 11.42 -37.35 6.88
C ASP A 66 12.36 -36.17 6.56
N ASN A 67 13.26 -36.30 5.58
CA ASN A 67 14.15 -35.21 5.15
C ASN A 67 13.38 -34.07 4.45
N ALA A 68 12.26 -34.38 3.81
CA ALA A 68 11.39 -33.38 3.19
C ALA A 68 10.60 -32.61 4.26
N ARG A 69 10.09 -33.32 5.28
CA ARG A 69 9.35 -32.72 6.41
C ARG A 69 10.23 -31.81 7.27
N GLU A 70 11.45 -32.21 7.62
CA GLU A 70 12.37 -31.36 8.37
C GLU A 70 12.73 -30.08 7.61
N LYS A 71 12.96 -30.18 6.29
CA LYS A 71 13.24 -29.00 5.44
C LYS A 71 12.05 -28.05 5.35
N LEU A 72 10.84 -28.57 5.23
CA LEU A 72 9.59 -27.79 5.24
C LEU A 72 9.40 -27.07 6.58
N GLN A 73 9.68 -27.73 7.69
CA GLN A 73 9.55 -27.16 9.03
C GLN A 73 10.60 -26.07 9.29
N ALA A 74 11.86 -26.31 8.92
CA ALA A 74 12.93 -25.32 9.01
C ALA A 74 12.68 -24.09 8.10
N PHE A 75 12.13 -24.31 6.89
CA PHE A 75 11.73 -23.24 5.98
C PHE A 75 10.57 -22.41 6.56
N ALA A 76 9.55 -23.05 7.12
CA ALA A 76 8.43 -22.37 7.74
C ALA A 76 8.88 -21.53 8.95
N GLN A 77 9.76 -22.08 9.79
CA GLN A 77 10.27 -21.39 10.98
C GLN A 77 11.14 -20.18 10.61
N SER A 78 12.06 -20.33 9.64
CA SER A 78 12.88 -19.22 9.15
C SER A 78 12.05 -18.13 8.43
N SER A 79 11.05 -18.53 7.65
CA SER A 79 10.12 -17.59 6.99
C SER A 79 9.29 -16.81 8.00
N TRP A 80 8.83 -17.47 9.07
CA TRP A 80 8.09 -16.81 10.14
C TRP A 80 8.94 -15.80 10.92
N HIS A 81 10.19 -16.14 11.25
CA HIS A 81 11.12 -15.18 11.87
C HIS A 81 11.38 -13.96 10.98
N THR A 82 11.54 -14.20 9.67
CA THR A 82 11.71 -13.12 8.68
C THR A 82 10.46 -12.24 8.61
N LEU A 83 9.27 -12.84 8.53
CA LEU A 83 8.01 -12.11 8.50
C LEU A 83 7.78 -11.33 9.82
N ALA A 84 8.00 -11.94 10.98
CA ALA A 84 7.80 -11.31 12.28
C ALA A 84 8.69 -10.08 12.49
N SER A 85 9.92 -10.14 12.00
CA SER A 85 10.86 -9.01 12.06
C SER A 85 10.60 -7.93 11.01
N PHE A 86 10.11 -8.31 9.82
CA PHE A 86 9.89 -7.39 8.71
C PHE A 86 8.51 -6.73 8.69
N ALA A 87 7.45 -7.47 9.01
CA ALA A 87 6.06 -7.05 8.89
C ALA A 87 5.74 -5.69 9.55
N PRO A 88 6.21 -5.38 10.79
CA PRO A 88 5.95 -4.09 11.41
C PRO A 88 6.59 -2.90 10.67
N ASN A 89 7.68 -3.13 9.95
CA ASN A 89 8.42 -2.09 9.25
C ASN A 89 7.88 -1.85 7.84
N TYR A 90 7.23 -2.84 7.24
CA TYR A 90 6.72 -2.76 5.86
C TYR A 90 5.84 -1.53 5.59
N PRO A 91 4.74 -1.26 6.33
CA PRO A 91 3.91 -0.08 6.07
C PRO A 91 4.68 1.24 6.32
N THR A 92 5.62 1.24 7.27
CA THR A 92 6.46 2.41 7.57
C THR A 92 7.42 2.73 6.42
N LEU A 93 8.04 1.71 5.82
CA LEU A 93 8.94 1.86 4.67
C LEU A 93 8.19 2.30 3.41
N LEU A 94 6.97 1.80 3.19
CA LEU A 94 6.08 2.26 2.11
C LEU A 94 5.69 3.74 2.29
N LEU A 95 5.35 4.14 3.51
CA LEU A 95 5.01 5.52 3.81
C LEU A 95 6.22 6.46 3.63
N LEU A 96 7.39 6.06 4.12
CA LEU A 96 8.63 6.81 3.97
C LEU A 96 8.98 7.03 2.49
N SER A 97 8.97 5.96 1.70
CA SER A 97 9.28 6.04 0.27
C SER A 97 8.27 6.89 -0.50
N THR A 98 6.97 6.79 -0.17
CA THR A 98 5.91 7.66 -0.72
C THR A 98 6.23 9.13 -0.46
N ARG A 99 6.56 9.47 0.79
CA ARG A 99 6.92 10.84 1.19
C ARG A 99 8.17 11.34 0.49
N GLN A 100 9.18 10.48 0.39
CA GLN A 100 10.44 10.82 -0.25
C GLN A 100 10.30 11.03 -1.76
N LEU A 101 9.51 10.19 -2.45
CA LEU A 101 9.14 10.42 -3.84
C LEU A 101 8.37 11.74 -4.01
N ARG A 102 7.44 12.03 -3.10
CA ARG A 102 6.67 13.28 -3.14
C ARG A 102 7.55 14.52 -2.99
N SER A 103 8.46 14.51 -2.01
CA SER A 103 9.26 15.67 -1.62
C SER A 103 10.50 15.88 -2.49
N SER A 104 11.25 14.81 -2.75
CA SER A 104 12.55 14.87 -3.43
C SER A 104 12.41 14.77 -4.95
N PHE A 105 11.35 14.11 -5.43
CA PHE A 105 11.14 13.85 -6.86
C PHE A 105 9.74 14.27 -7.34
N PRO A 106 9.42 15.58 -7.31
CA PRO A 106 8.06 16.03 -7.55
C PRO A 106 7.52 15.81 -8.97
N ALA A 107 8.39 15.61 -9.97
CA ALA A 107 7.98 15.27 -11.32
C ALA A 107 7.70 13.77 -11.51
N SER A 108 8.06 12.92 -10.53
CA SER A 108 7.95 11.47 -10.66
C SER A 108 6.51 10.99 -10.51
N SER A 109 6.09 10.12 -11.44
CA SER A 109 4.83 9.38 -11.36
C SER A 109 4.96 8.06 -10.59
N LEU A 110 6.17 7.65 -10.18
CA LEU A 110 6.41 6.35 -9.53
C LEU A 110 5.64 6.19 -8.23
N VAL A 111 5.36 7.28 -7.52
CA VAL A 111 4.55 7.25 -6.30
C VAL A 111 3.16 6.65 -6.51
N LEU A 112 2.60 6.79 -7.72
CA LEU A 112 1.29 6.23 -8.07
C LEU A 112 1.33 4.71 -8.24
N ASN A 113 2.52 4.12 -8.41
CA ASN A 113 2.71 2.67 -8.58
C ASN A 113 2.86 1.92 -7.25
N ILE A 114 2.98 2.62 -6.11
CA ILE A 114 3.18 1.96 -4.80
C ILE A 114 2.04 0.99 -4.48
N LEU A 115 0.79 1.47 -4.46
CA LEU A 115 -0.36 0.61 -4.18
C LEU A 115 -0.56 -0.50 -5.23
N PRO A 116 -0.55 -0.23 -6.56
CA PRO A 116 -0.61 -1.28 -7.56
C PRO A 116 0.46 -2.37 -7.37
N THR A 117 1.70 -1.97 -7.03
CA THR A 117 2.80 -2.91 -6.80
C THR A 117 2.53 -3.75 -5.55
N VAL A 118 2.17 -3.12 -4.42
CA VAL A 118 1.83 -3.83 -3.18
C VAL A 118 0.72 -4.86 -3.41
N LYS A 119 -0.32 -4.52 -4.18
CA LYS A 119 -1.42 -5.43 -4.54
C LYS A 119 -0.98 -6.55 -5.48
N SER A 120 -0.10 -6.26 -6.43
CA SER A 120 0.44 -7.26 -7.37
C SER A 120 1.29 -8.33 -6.65
N LEU A 121 1.85 -8.00 -5.49
CA LEU A 121 2.56 -8.95 -4.63
C LEU A 121 1.63 -9.92 -3.88
N GLY A 122 0.33 -9.64 -3.88
CA GLY A 122 -0.71 -10.50 -3.31
C GLY A 122 -1.50 -9.87 -2.16
N ARG A 123 -2.48 -10.62 -1.66
CA ARG A 123 -3.44 -10.14 -0.65
C ARG A 123 -2.77 -9.93 0.71
N SER A 124 -1.85 -10.81 1.08
CA SER A 124 -1.08 -10.70 2.32
C SER A 124 -0.16 -9.49 2.31
N SER A 125 0.45 -9.18 1.16
CA SER A 125 1.21 -7.94 0.97
C SER A 125 0.31 -6.71 1.18
N TYR A 126 -0.87 -6.69 0.56
CA TYR A 126 -1.84 -5.61 0.77
C TYR A 126 -2.25 -5.48 2.24
N ALA A 127 -2.60 -6.58 2.90
CA ALA A 127 -3.02 -6.58 4.31
C ALA A 127 -1.93 -6.05 5.26
N LEU A 128 -0.64 -6.31 4.96
CA LEU A 128 0.48 -5.84 5.76
C LEU A 128 0.88 -4.39 5.46
N GLY A 129 0.77 -3.97 4.19
CA GLY A 129 1.28 -2.68 3.72
C GLY A 129 0.23 -1.56 3.70
N ALA A 130 -1.03 -1.90 3.52
CA ALA A 130 -2.13 -0.94 3.48
C ALA A 130 -2.33 -0.32 4.86
N SER A 131 -2.20 1.01 4.93
CA SER A 131 -2.41 1.76 6.17
C SER A 131 -3.10 3.09 5.87
N THR A 132 -3.90 3.57 6.82
CA THR A 132 -4.61 4.84 6.70
C THR A 132 -3.66 5.99 6.37
N LEU A 133 -2.49 6.04 7.00
CA LEU A 133 -1.47 7.07 6.73
C LEU A 133 -0.94 7.02 5.29
N LEU A 134 -0.70 5.82 4.74
CA LEU A 134 -0.27 5.67 3.35
C LEU A 134 -1.33 6.20 2.38
N TYR A 135 -2.60 5.86 2.64
CA TYR A 135 -3.72 6.36 1.86
C TYR A 135 -3.88 7.88 1.96
N ASN A 136 -3.74 8.45 3.15
CA ASN A 136 -3.81 9.91 3.35
C ASN A 136 -2.73 10.64 2.56
N GLU A 137 -1.49 10.12 2.54
CA GLU A 137 -0.43 10.70 1.71
C GLU A 137 -0.76 10.63 0.21
N LEU A 138 -1.31 9.51 -0.26
CA LEU A 138 -1.69 9.35 -1.66
C LEU A 138 -2.87 10.25 -2.02
N ILE A 139 -3.91 10.36 -1.18
CA ILE A 139 -5.02 11.31 -1.37
C ILE A 139 -4.48 12.73 -1.50
N GLY A 140 -3.58 13.14 -0.61
CA GLY A 140 -2.92 14.45 -0.69
C GLY A 140 -2.14 14.65 -1.99
N ILE A 141 -1.44 13.63 -2.48
CA ILE A 141 -0.73 13.67 -3.78
C ILE A 141 -1.71 13.80 -4.94
N TYR A 142 -2.78 13.00 -4.97
CA TYR A 142 -3.80 13.04 -6.03
C TYR A 142 -4.49 14.40 -6.09
N TRP A 143 -4.77 15.01 -4.94
CA TRP A 143 -5.35 16.35 -4.87
C TRP A 143 -4.35 17.42 -5.32
N MET A 144 -3.25 17.57 -4.59
CA MET A 144 -2.36 18.74 -4.72
C MET A 144 -1.53 18.73 -6.00
N ARG A 145 -1.15 17.54 -6.50
CA ARG A 145 -0.29 17.43 -7.69
C ARG A 145 -1.07 17.20 -8.96
N TYR A 146 -2.06 16.32 -8.91
CA TYR A 146 -2.72 15.83 -10.11
C TYR A 146 -4.12 16.42 -10.31
N GLY A 147 -4.71 17.09 -9.30
CA GLY A 147 -6.10 17.54 -9.35
C GLY A 147 -7.08 16.39 -9.68
N ASN A 148 -6.70 15.16 -9.31
CA ASN A 148 -7.36 13.95 -9.76
C ASN A 148 -8.35 13.46 -8.70
N PHE A 149 -9.52 14.08 -8.67
CA PHE A 149 -10.60 13.76 -7.74
C PHE A 149 -11.20 12.37 -7.96
N ASP A 150 -11.23 11.88 -9.21
CA ASP A 150 -11.65 10.51 -9.54
C ASP A 150 -10.73 9.48 -8.87
N GLY A 151 -9.43 9.76 -8.85
CA GLY A 151 -8.45 8.95 -8.15
C GLY A 151 -8.60 8.99 -6.63
N ILE A 152 -8.93 10.14 -6.04
CA ILE A 152 -9.24 10.26 -4.60
C ILE A 152 -10.45 9.39 -4.24
N ILE A 153 -11.53 9.47 -5.02
CA ILE A 153 -12.73 8.65 -4.83
C ILE A 153 -12.39 7.15 -4.93
N SER A 154 -11.52 6.79 -5.89
CA SER A 154 -11.07 5.41 -6.06
C SER A 154 -10.26 4.92 -4.85
N LEU A 155 -9.40 5.75 -4.29
CA LEU A 155 -8.65 5.44 -3.06
C LEU A 155 -9.57 5.28 -1.85
N LEU A 156 -10.56 6.15 -1.67
CA LEU A 156 -11.53 6.05 -0.57
C LEU A 156 -12.37 4.76 -0.67
N LYS A 157 -12.82 4.41 -1.88
CA LYS A 157 -13.51 3.13 -2.14
C LYS A 157 -12.60 1.95 -1.87
N GLU A 158 -11.32 2.04 -2.22
CA GLU A 158 -10.35 0.98 -1.96
C GLU A 158 -10.09 0.79 -0.46
N MET A 159 -10.02 1.88 0.31
CA MET A 159 -9.92 1.81 1.77
C MET A 159 -11.12 1.08 2.37
N ASP A 160 -12.34 1.49 2.00
CA ASP A 160 -13.59 0.89 2.51
C ASP A 160 -13.68 -0.59 2.15
N ASN A 161 -13.43 -0.94 0.88
CA ASN A 161 -13.44 -2.34 0.41
C ASN A 161 -12.33 -3.20 1.03
N GLY A 162 -11.17 -2.60 1.29
CA GLY A 162 -10.00 -3.26 1.85
C GLY A 162 -10.01 -3.36 3.37
N GLY A 163 -11.03 -2.83 4.05
CA GLY A 163 -11.09 -2.79 5.51
C GLY A 163 -10.06 -1.86 6.15
N VAL A 164 -9.51 -0.90 5.38
CA VAL A 164 -8.59 0.12 5.90
C VAL A 164 -9.44 1.25 6.49
N GLY A 165 -9.32 1.46 7.80
CA GLY A 165 -10.10 2.47 8.50
C GLY A 165 -9.78 3.90 8.06
N PHE A 166 -10.72 4.79 8.32
CA PHE A 166 -10.56 6.23 8.16
C PHE A 166 -10.16 6.85 9.50
N ASP A 167 -9.43 7.95 9.47
CA ASP A 167 -9.05 8.72 10.65
C ASP A 167 -9.39 10.21 10.49
N GLU A 168 -9.16 10.98 11.55
CA GLU A 168 -9.33 12.45 11.54
C GLU A 168 -8.47 13.12 10.45
N GLY A 169 -7.31 12.54 10.14
CA GLY A 169 -6.46 13.01 9.03
C GLY A 169 -7.12 12.84 7.67
N THR A 170 -7.82 11.72 7.47
CA THR A 170 -8.59 11.46 6.25
C THR A 170 -9.74 12.45 6.15
N LEU A 171 -10.49 12.64 7.24
CA LEU A 171 -11.61 13.58 7.27
C LEU A 171 -11.11 15.01 6.97
N GLY A 172 -10.06 15.47 7.66
CA GLY A 172 -9.49 16.79 7.46
C GLY A 172 -9.05 17.05 6.01
N LEU A 173 -8.44 16.05 5.34
CA LEU A 173 -8.12 16.16 3.91
C LEU A 173 -9.36 16.39 3.05
N LEU A 174 -10.45 15.66 3.30
CA LEU A 174 -11.70 15.83 2.54
C LEU A 174 -12.37 17.17 2.84
N GLU A 175 -12.29 17.66 4.07
CA GLU A 175 -12.77 18.99 4.45
C GLU A 175 -12.04 20.10 3.69
N ASP A 176 -10.73 20.01 3.62
CA ASP A 176 -9.89 20.97 2.90
C ASP A 176 -10.19 20.94 1.40
N ILE A 177 -10.33 19.76 0.79
CA ILE A 177 -10.69 19.60 -0.62
C ILE A 177 -12.05 20.24 -0.92
N VAL A 178 -13.07 19.95 -0.10
CA VAL A 178 -14.42 20.50 -0.28
C VAL A 178 -14.42 22.02 -0.11
N LEU A 179 -13.69 22.54 0.87
CA LEU A 179 -13.58 23.97 1.12
C LEU A 179 -12.89 24.68 -0.06
N GLU A 180 -11.79 24.13 -0.57
CA GLU A 180 -11.09 24.67 -1.73
C GLU A 180 -11.98 24.65 -2.98
N ALA A 181 -12.67 23.55 -3.24
CA ALA A 181 -13.59 23.44 -4.36
C ALA A 181 -14.71 24.50 -4.31
N LYS A 182 -15.30 24.72 -3.13
CA LYS A 182 -16.31 25.77 -2.90
C LYS A 182 -15.73 27.17 -3.16
N LYS A 183 -14.50 27.44 -2.74
CA LYS A 183 -13.80 28.71 -3.01
C LYS A 183 -13.53 28.88 -4.51
N ALA A 184 -13.08 27.84 -5.19
CA ALA A 184 -12.80 27.85 -6.63
C ALA A 184 -14.06 28.18 -7.44
N VAL A 185 -15.17 27.49 -7.21
CA VAL A 185 -16.45 27.73 -7.90
C VAL A 185 -16.96 29.15 -7.70
N ARG A 186 -16.74 29.74 -6.52
CA ARG A 186 -17.07 31.14 -6.22
C ARG A 186 -16.13 32.16 -6.87
N GLY A 187 -15.08 31.71 -7.57
CA GLY A 187 -14.15 32.55 -8.31
C GLY A 187 -13.01 33.13 -7.46
N HIS A 188 -12.78 32.62 -6.24
CA HIS A 188 -11.69 33.11 -5.38
C HIS A 188 -10.29 32.90 -5.99
N PHE A 189 -10.14 31.92 -6.89
CA PHE A 189 -8.90 31.64 -7.62
C PHE A 189 -8.93 32.13 -9.07
N GLY A 190 -9.80 33.10 -9.36
CA GLY A 190 -10.00 33.65 -10.69
C GLY A 190 -11.05 32.92 -11.51
N ARG A 191 -11.50 33.60 -12.58
CA ARG A 191 -12.61 33.15 -13.41
C ARG A 191 -12.34 31.82 -14.13
N VAL A 192 -11.11 31.61 -14.59
CA VAL A 192 -10.73 30.39 -15.35
C VAL A 192 -10.83 29.15 -14.45
N LEU A 193 -10.24 29.20 -13.25
CA LEU A 193 -10.28 28.05 -12.35
C LEU A 193 -11.71 27.78 -11.84
N GLY A 194 -12.49 28.83 -11.58
CA GLY A 194 -13.90 28.67 -11.24
C GLY A 194 -14.73 28.02 -12.35
N ALA A 195 -14.45 28.33 -13.62
CA ALA A 195 -15.10 27.67 -14.75
C ALA A 195 -14.70 26.18 -14.85
N VAL A 196 -13.42 25.85 -14.64
CA VAL A 196 -12.93 24.45 -14.65
C VAL A 196 -13.60 23.64 -13.53
N TYR A 197 -13.59 24.14 -12.30
CA TYR A 197 -14.23 23.47 -11.16
C TYR A 197 -15.77 23.42 -11.31
N GLY A 198 -16.35 24.32 -12.10
CA GLY A 198 -17.76 24.33 -12.43
C GLY A 198 -18.18 23.32 -13.50
N MET A 199 -17.23 22.71 -14.23
CA MET A 199 -17.51 21.70 -15.26
C MET A 199 -18.16 20.46 -14.64
N GLU A 200 -19.01 19.78 -15.41
CA GLU A 200 -19.80 18.63 -14.96
C GLU A 200 -18.94 17.52 -14.35
N ARG A 201 -17.79 17.20 -14.97
CA ARG A 201 -16.83 16.22 -14.46
C ARG A 201 -16.39 16.54 -13.02
N PHE A 202 -15.93 17.76 -12.78
CA PHE A 202 -15.44 18.18 -11.48
C PHE A 202 -16.56 18.28 -10.45
N ARG A 203 -17.73 18.78 -10.88
CA ARG A 203 -18.92 18.84 -10.02
C ARG A 203 -19.34 17.46 -9.51
N GLY A 204 -19.41 16.46 -10.39
CA GLY A 204 -19.75 15.10 -9.99
C GLY A 204 -18.77 14.52 -8.98
N ALA A 205 -17.46 14.73 -9.20
CA ALA A 205 -16.44 14.29 -8.26
C ALA A 205 -16.52 15.01 -6.90
N PHE A 206 -16.83 16.31 -6.88
CA PHE A 206 -17.01 17.04 -5.62
C PHE A 206 -18.23 16.59 -4.82
N VAL A 207 -19.34 16.28 -5.49
CA VAL A 207 -20.54 15.73 -4.83
C VAL A 207 -20.20 14.39 -4.17
N GLU A 208 -19.46 13.53 -4.87
CA GLU A 208 -19.04 12.23 -4.32
C GLU A 208 -18.07 12.39 -3.14
N ILE A 209 -17.11 13.31 -3.23
CA ILE A 209 -16.18 13.61 -2.13
C ILE A 209 -16.92 14.20 -0.91
N GLU A 210 -17.91 15.07 -1.12
CA GLU A 210 -18.74 15.61 -0.04
C GLU A 210 -19.55 14.51 0.64
N ARG A 211 -20.09 13.55 -0.13
CA ARG A 211 -20.76 12.36 0.42
C ARG A 211 -19.81 11.53 1.29
N TRP A 212 -18.59 11.28 0.81
CA TRP A 212 -17.56 10.56 1.58
C TRP A 212 -17.19 11.28 2.87
N ARG A 213 -17.04 12.61 2.82
CA ARG A 213 -16.76 13.44 4.00
C ARG A 213 -17.85 13.27 5.06
N GLU A 214 -19.12 13.38 4.68
CA GLU A 214 -20.25 13.21 5.60
C GLU A 214 -20.31 11.79 6.18
N GLU A 215 -20.12 10.79 5.34
CA GLU A 215 -20.11 9.38 5.75
C GLU A 215 -18.99 9.07 6.75
N ILE A 216 -17.76 9.51 6.45
CA ILE A 216 -16.59 9.33 7.32
C ILE A 216 -16.79 10.08 8.64
N GLY A 217 -17.24 11.34 8.59
CA GLY A 217 -17.54 12.11 9.80
C GLY A 217 -18.54 11.40 10.72
N SER A 218 -19.65 10.90 10.16
CA SER A 218 -20.64 10.15 10.93
C SER A 218 -20.07 8.85 11.53
N ARG A 219 -19.19 8.15 10.81
CA ARG A 219 -18.53 6.93 11.31
C ARG A 219 -17.59 7.25 12.47
N LEU A 220 -16.75 8.28 12.35
CA LEU A 220 -15.81 8.70 13.39
C LEU A 220 -16.52 9.19 14.67
N GLU A 221 -17.58 9.98 14.54
CA GLU A 221 -18.40 10.40 15.69
C GLU A 221 -19.00 9.21 16.44
N LYS A 222 -19.56 8.22 15.71
CA LYS A 222 -20.10 7.00 16.30
C LYS A 222 -19.03 6.18 17.02
N GLU A 223 -17.83 6.09 16.45
CA GLU A 223 -16.70 5.41 17.07
C GLU A 223 -16.22 6.13 18.33
N ALA A 224 -16.12 7.46 18.32
CA ALA A 224 -15.76 8.27 19.48
C ALA A 224 -16.76 8.08 20.62
N LEU A 225 -18.07 8.11 20.34
CA LEU A 225 -19.13 7.85 21.31
C LEU A 225 -19.06 6.42 21.88
N ARG A 226 -18.76 5.42 21.04
CA ARG A 226 -18.58 4.03 21.50
C ARG A 226 -17.36 3.87 22.40
N ARG A 227 -16.26 4.58 22.11
CA ARG A 227 -15.05 4.57 22.96
C ARG A 227 -15.32 5.24 24.30
N ALA A 228 -15.99 6.39 24.32
CA ALA A 228 -16.35 7.09 25.56
C ALA A 228 -17.19 6.20 26.50
N LYS A 229 -18.22 5.51 25.96
CA LYS A 229 -19.08 4.60 26.73
C LYS A 229 -18.40 3.33 27.26
N LYS A 230 -17.22 2.97 26.76
CA LYS A 230 -16.45 1.80 27.25
C LYS A 230 -15.46 2.15 28.35
N VAL A 231 -15.21 3.44 28.56
CA VAL A 231 -14.26 3.96 29.56
C VAL A 231 -14.99 4.33 30.87
N GLU A 232 -16.31 4.51 30.82
CA GLU A 232 -17.22 4.55 31.97
C GLU A 232 -17.58 3.14 32.48
#